data_AF-A0AAN5YN78-F1
#
_entry.id   AF-A0AAN5YN78-F1
#
_cell.length_a   1.000
_cell.length_b   1.000
_cell.length_c   1.000
_cell.angle_alpha   90.00
_cell.angle_beta   90.00
_cell.angle_gamma   90.00
#
_symmetry.space_group_name_H-M   'P 1'
#
loop_
_entity.id
_entity.type
_entity.pdbx_description
1 polymer ?
#
loop_
_entity_poly.entity_id
_entity_poly.type
_entity_poly.pdbx_seq_one_letter_code
_entity_poly.pdbx_strand_id
1 'polypeptide(L)'
;MPTHEQITHKLTEEKAPKLVAFEFTSSTPRKPHSLIFIGGLTDGLCTVPYVAPLAAALEPTDWSVFQAQLSSSFGGWGIGSLDKDVEEIAKCIDFVRSLKASSAAASAPGKIVIMGHSTGSQDVLHYLYTQGDRPVVDGAILQAPVSDREAMLAETRKPGDVGAEAKGSWEQLVSLARQAPVGDIILPLNLSSKVGLPPDPVSARRFLSLASPDSPGKPAEDDLFSSDLTDQRLRETFGAVATRGLLRSKLLVLYSGNDEFAAPWVDKEALMARWREATEAGNAGTWDQNSGVIPGASHNVKDQGQADLAERVTRYLKGI
;
A
#
# COMPACT_ATOMS: atom_id res chain seq x y z
N MET A 1 6.48 -23.00 20.65
CA MET A 1 6.38 -22.10 19.48
C MET A 1 7.50 -22.50 18.54
N PRO A 2 7.26 -22.72 17.24
CA PRO A 2 8.36 -22.86 16.30
C PRO A 2 9.09 -21.52 16.23
N THR A 3 10.39 -21.52 16.52
CA THR A 3 11.26 -20.37 16.34
C THR A 3 11.48 -20.18 14.85
N HIS A 4 10.84 -19.17 14.25
CA HIS A 4 11.22 -18.72 12.91
C HIS A 4 12.59 -18.05 13.00
N GLU A 5 13.56 -18.54 12.23
CA GLU A 5 14.74 -17.73 11.93
C GLU A 5 14.29 -16.48 11.15
N GLN A 6 15.00 -15.39 11.37
CA GLN A 6 14.65 -14.06 10.86
C GLN A 6 15.93 -13.44 10.35
N ILE A 7 15.98 -13.08 9.07
CA ILE A 7 17.19 -12.57 8.44
C ILE A 7 16.97 -11.12 8.02
N THR A 8 17.68 -10.20 8.66
CA THR A 8 17.70 -8.80 8.25
C THR A 8 18.76 -8.61 7.18
N HIS A 9 18.34 -8.12 6.01
CA HIS A 9 19.22 -7.82 4.90
C HIS A 9 19.37 -6.30 4.72
N LYS A 10 20.62 -5.82 4.69
CA LYS A 10 20.93 -4.42 4.37
C LYS A 10 21.07 -4.28 2.86
N LEU A 11 20.35 -3.34 2.25
CA LEU A 11 20.57 -3.01 0.84
C LEU A 11 22.01 -2.50 0.70
N THR A 12 22.76 -3.05 -0.26
CA THR A 12 24.24 -2.96 -0.32
C THR A 12 24.79 -1.54 -0.21
N GLU A 13 26.00 -1.42 0.34
CA GLU A 13 26.62 -0.17 0.81
C GLU A 13 26.81 0.93 -0.23
N GLU A 14 26.72 0.64 -1.53
CA GLU A 14 26.99 1.61 -2.60
C GLU A 14 25.75 2.31 -3.19
N LYS A 15 24.53 1.78 -3.04
CA LYS A 15 23.34 2.32 -3.78
C LYS A 15 22.21 2.86 -2.90
N ALA A 16 22.03 2.37 -1.68
CA ALA A 16 21.01 2.88 -0.75
C ALA A 16 21.31 2.48 0.72
N PRO A 17 22.35 3.04 1.36
CA PRO A 17 22.90 2.53 2.63
C PRO A 17 21.94 2.60 3.84
N LYS A 18 20.78 3.26 3.70
CA LYS A 18 19.79 3.45 4.76
C LYS A 18 18.50 2.63 4.56
N LEU A 19 18.36 1.92 3.45
CA LEU A 19 17.19 1.06 3.20
C LEU A 19 17.45 -0.36 3.68
N VAL A 20 16.42 -0.98 4.24
CA VAL A 20 16.49 -2.33 4.81
C VAL A 20 15.33 -3.17 4.26
N ALA A 21 15.61 -4.45 3.99
CA ALA A 21 14.58 -5.43 3.68
C ALA A 21 14.72 -6.62 4.65
N PHE A 22 13.63 -6.98 5.32
CA PHE A 22 13.61 -8.04 6.30
C PHE A 22 12.96 -9.30 5.72
N GLU A 23 13.67 -10.42 5.70
CA GLU A 23 13.17 -11.69 5.17
C GLU A 23 12.68 -12.60 6.29
N PHE A 24 11.42 -13.04 6.18
CA PHE A 24 10.86 -14.11 7.00
C PHE A 24 11.23 -15.47 6.38
N THR A 25 12.05 -16.26 7.06
CA THR A 25 12.51 -17.57 6.56
C THR A 25 13.04 -18.45 7.69
N SER A 26 12.56 -19.69 7.83
CA SER A 26 13.01 -20.59 8.89
C SER A 26 14.26 -21.44 8.57
N SER A 27 14.99 -21.09 7.51
CA SER A 27 16.08 -21.85 6.86
C SER A 27 15.72 -23.25 6.34
N THR A 28 16.04 -23.49 5.06
CA THR A 28 15.77 -24.69 4.23
C THR A 28 14.29 -25.17 4.15
N PRO A 29 13.74 -25.44 2.94
CA PRO A 29 14.37 -25.35 1.63
C PRO A 29 14.45 -23.92 1.10
N ARG A 30 15.33 -23.73 0.13
CA ARG A 30 15.57 -22.48 -0.58
C ARG A 30 14.27 -21.95 -1.22
N LYS A 31 13.94 -20.67 -1.00
CA LYS A 31 12.80 -19.97 -1.60
C LYS A 31 13.22 -19.13 -2.81
N PRO A 32 12.96 -19.55 -4.08
CA PRO A 32 13.34 -18.77 -5.25
C PRO A 32 12.45 -17.56 -5.51
N HIS A 33 11.23 -17.50 -4.97
CA HIS A 33 10.26 -16.43 -5.23
C HIS A 33 10.12 -15.52 -4.01
N SER A 34 9.77 -14.25 -4.25
CA SER A 34 9.67 -13.25 -3.18
C SER A 34 8.36 -12.47 -3.27
N LEU A 35 7.64 -12.42 -2.15
CA LEU A 35 6.58 -11.46 -1.90
C LEU A 35 7.17 -10.29 -1.10
N ILE A 36 7.21 -9.08 -1.66
CA ILE A 36 7.71 -7.88 -1.01
C ILE A 36 6.51 -7.10 -0.45
N PHE A 37 6.41 -7.06 0.87
CA PHE A 37 5.39 -6.35 1.63
C PHE A 37 5.80 -4.89 1.88
N ILE A 38 4.86 -3.98 1.66
CA ILE A 38 4.97 -2.53 1.83
C ILE A 38 3.87 -2.09 2.81
N GLY A 39 4.27 -1.57 3.97
CA GLY A 39 3.35 -1.11 5.02
C GLY A 39 2.68 0.23 4.71
N GLY A 40 1.71 0.62 5.53
CA GLY A 40 1.05 1.93 5.43
C GLY A 40 1.72 3.02 6.25
N LEU A 41 1.00 4.15 6.43
CA LEU A 41 1.41 5.22 7.34
C LEU A 41 1.66 4.62 8.73
N THR A 42 2.67 5.12 9.43
CA THR A 42 3.10 4.65 10.76
C THR A 42 3.74 3.26 10.79
N ASP A 43 3.58 2.44 9.75
CA ASP A 43 4.14 1.09 9.73
C ASP A 43 5.65 1.12 9.48
N GLY A 44 6.29 0.12 10.09
CA GLY A 44 7.65 -0.30 9.77
C GLY A 44 7.79 -1.80 10.01
N LEU A 45 9.01 -2.28 10.20
CA LEU A 45 9.27 -3.71 10.35
C LEU A 45 8.42 -4.33 11.48
N CYS A 46 7.71 -5.42 11.17
CA CYS A 46 6.93 -6.23 12.12
C CYS A 46 5.79 -5.50 12.84
N THR A 47 5.28 -4.38 12.30
CA THR A 47 4.15 -3.62 12.87
C THR A 47 2.78 -4.17 12.48
N VAL A 48 2.65 -4.78 11.29
CA VAL A 48 1.39 -5.29 10.76
C VAL A 48 1.15 -6.74 11.22
N PRO A 49 0.06 -7.03 11.98
CA PRO A 49 -0.09 -8.32 12.69
C PRO A 49 -0.15 -9.56 11.82
N TYR A 50 -0.69 -9.46 10.59
CA TYR A 50 -0.87 -10.64 9.73
C TYR A 50 0.37 -11.03 8.92
N VAL A 51 1.44 -10.21 8.91
CA VAL A 51 2.60 -10.47 8.03
C VAL A 51 3.36 -11.73 8.46
N ALA A 52 3.59 -11.91 9.77
CA ALA A 52 4.24 -13.12 10.27
C ALA A 52 3.37 -14.39 10.09
N PRO A 53 2.06 -14.39 10.40
CA PRO A 53 1.14 -15.47 10.03
C PRO A 53 1.12 -15.78 8.53
N LEU A 54 1.16 -14.76 7.67
CA LEU A 54 1.22 -14.93 6.22
C LEU A 54 2.53 -15.62 5.81
N ALA A 55 3.68 -15.18 6.34
CA ALA A 55 4.95 -15.83 6.09
C ALA A 55 4.94 -17.31 6.52
N ALA A 56 4.38 -17.61 7.69
CA ALA A 56 4.22 -18.99 8.16
C ALA A 56 3.30 -19.83 7.24
N ALA A 57 2.23 -19.24 6.70
CA ALA A 57 1.35 -19.91 5.75
C ALA A 57 2.03 -20.17 4.39
N LEU A 58 3.01 -19.35 4.01
CA LEU A 58 3.79 -19.51 2.78
C LEU A 58 5.03 -20.40 2.95
N GLU A 59 5.39 -20.77 4.18
CA GLU A 59 6.54 -21.64 4.46
C GLU A 59 6.52 -22.99 3.72
N PRO A 60 5.38 -23.64 3.43
CA PRO A 60 5.36 -24.84 2.60
C PRO A 60 5.57 -24.61 1.09
N THR A 61 5.72 -23.36 0.65
CA THR A 61 5.79 -22.96 -0.77
C THR A 61 7.20 -22.52 -1.17
N ASP A 62 7.38 -22.15 -2.45
CA ASP A 62 8.63 -21.58 -2.98
C ASP A 62 8.78 -20.07 -2.76
N TRP A 63 7.84 -19.44 -2.04
CA TRP A 63 7.82 -18.01 -1.73
C TRP A 63 8.39 -17.73 -0.34
N SER A 64 9.24 -16.71 -0.22
CA SER A 64 9.49 -16.04 1.07
C SER A 64 8.90 -14.63 1.09
N VAL A 65 8.59 -14.15 2.29
CA VAL A 65 8.08 -12.79 2.51
C VAL A 65 9.24 -11.89 2.88
N PHE A 66 9.39 -10.80 2.15
CA PHE A 66 10.23 -9.66 2.50
C PHE A 66 9.35 -8.52 3.00
N GLN A 67 9.80 -7.78 3.98
CA GLN A 67 9.21 -6.50 4.35
C GLN A 67 10.20 -5.38 4.04
N ALA A 68 9.78 -4.43 3.21
CA ALA A 68 10.57 -3.25 2.88
C ALA A 68 10.42 -2.18 3.96
N GLN A 69 11.54 -1.59 4.38
CA GLN A 69 11.55 -0.38 5.19
C GLN A 69 11.95 0.80 4.31
N LEU A 70 10.97 1.65 4.02
CA LEU A 70 11.12 2.86 3.22
C LEU A 70 11.51 4.04 4.10
N SER A 71 11.93 5.14 3.48
CA SER A 71 12.13 6.40 4.18
C SER A 71 10.83 7.02 4.69
N SER A 72 9.68 6.61 4.15
CA SER A 72 8.33 6.96 4.60
C SER A 72 7.81 6.07 5.74
N SER A 73 8.52 5.01 6.14
CA SER A 73 8.13 4.17 7.28
C SER A 73 8.14 4.95 8.61
N PHE A 74 7.41 4.44 9.62
CA PHE A 74 7.26 5.05 10.94
C PHE A 74 6.75 6.48 10.88
N GLY A 75 7.49 7.50 11.32
CA GLY A 75 7.07 8.91 11.23
C GLY A 75 7.46 9.59 9.90
N GLY A 76 8.11 8.87 8.98
CA GLY A 76 8.63 9.46 7.74
C GLY A 76 7.57 9.79 6.70
N TRP A 77 6.41 9.14 6.75
CA TRP A 77 5.33 9.28 5.76
C TRP A 77 4.82 10.71 5.62
N GLY A 78 4.82 11.48 6.71
CA GLY A 78 4.26 12.82 6.73
C GLY A 78 5.05 13.83 5.91
N ILE A 79 6.29 13.51 5.54
CA ILE A 79 7.15 14.34 4.68
C ILE A 79 7.56 13.63 3.38
N GLY A 80 7.14 12.38 3.19
CA GLY A 80 7.41 11.55 2.00
C GLY A 80 6.55 11.89 0.78
N SER A 81 6.74 11.14 -0.30
CA SER A 81 5.92 11.21 -1.53
C SER A 81 5.86 9.84 -2.19
N LEU A 82 4.78 9.56 -2.94
CA LEU A 82 4.66 8.30 -3.66
C LEU A 82 5.81 8.10 -4.65
N ASP A 83 6.22 9.16 -5.35
CA ASP A 83 7.37 9.14 -6.26
C ASP A 83 8.66 8.61 -5.59
N LYS A 84 8.94 9.05 -4.36
CA LYS A 84 10.13 8.60 -3.62
C LYS A 84 9.96 7.16 -3.18
N ASP A 85 8.78 6.79 -2.73
CA ASP A 85 8.49 5.44 -2.24
C ASP A 85 8.59 4.43 -3.38
N VAL A 86 8.12 4.75 -4.60
CA VAL A 86 8.30 3.87 -5.76
C VAL A 86 9.75 3.73 -6.22
N GLU A 87 10.58 4.78 -6.10
CA GLU A 87 12.02 4.68 -6.34
C GLU A 87 12.70 3.73 -5.33
N GLU A 88 12.32 3.80 -4.06
CA GLU A 88 12.86 2.97 -3.00
C GLU A 88 12.38 1.52 -3.12
N ILE A 89 11.12 1.30 -3.51
CA ILE A 89 10.56 -0.02 -3.86
C ILE A 89 11.31 -0.63 -5.05
N ALA A 90 11.59 0.14 -6.11
CA ALA A 90 12.35 -0.33 -7.26
C ALA A 90 13.75 -0.83 -6.85
N LYS A 91 14.46 -0.05 -6.02
CA LYS A 91 15.77 -0.44 -5.46
C LYS A 91 15.67 -1.70 -4.61
N CYS A 92 14.59 -1.86 -3.84
CA CYS A 92 14.32 -3.07 -3.06
C CYS A 92 14.11 -4.30 -3.95
N ILE A 93 13.34 -4.17 -5.02
CA ILE A 93 13.12 -5.25 -5.99
C ILE A 93 14.43 -5.71 -6.62
N ASP A 94 15.27 -4.79 -7.09
CA ASP A 94 16.57 -5.11 -7.69
C ASP A 94 17.52 -5.80 -6.69
N PHE A 95 17.51 -5.32 -5.44
CA PHE A 95 18.26 -5.94 -4.36
C PHE A 95 17.80 -7.38 -4.09
N VAL A 96 16.49 -7.59 -3.89
CA VAL A 96 15.92 -8.92 -3.63
C VAL A 96 16.19 -9.87 -4.80
N ARG A 97 16.06 -9.39 -6.04
CA ARG A 97 16.40 -10.19 -7.23
C ARG A 97 17.87 -10.61 -7.23
N SER A 98 18.78 -9.68 -6.95
CA SER A 98 20.22 -9.96 -6.89
C SER A 98 20.56 -10.95 -5.77
N LEU A 99 19.94 -10.80 -4.60
CA LEU A 99 20.07 -11.69 -3.45
C LEU A 99 19.58 -13.12 -3.76
N LYS A 100 18.44 -13.24 -4.43
CA LYS A 100 17.92 -14.55 -4.86
C LYS A 100 18.73 -15.13 -6.01
N ALA A 101 19.25 -14.32 -6.93
CA ALA A 101 20.06 -14.81 -8.05
C ALA A 101 21.44 -15.34 -7.58
N SER A 102 22.14 -14.61 -6.70
CA SER A 102 23.47 -15.00 -6.20
C SER A 102 23.50 -16.33 -5.46
N SER A 103 22.33 -16.75 -4.99
CA SER A 103 22.15 -17.97 -4.21
C SER A 103 21.56 -19.12 -5.07
N ALA A 104 21.23 -18.88 -6.34
CA ALA A 104 20.59 -19.85 -7.25
C ALA A 104 21.61 -20.55 -8.18
N ALA A 105 21.48 -21.87 -8.33
CA ALA A 105 22.03 -22.63 -9.47
C ALA A 105 20.99 -22.79 -10.62
N ALA A 106 19.95 -21.94 -10.63
CA ALA A 106 18.76 -22.12 -11.46
C ALA A 106 18.85 -21.38 -12.80
N SER A 107 18.22 -21.97 -13.82
CA SER A 107 18.18 -21.47 -15.21
C SER A 107 17.26 -20.27 -15.45
N ALA A 108 16.44 -19.88 -14.46
CA ALA A 108 15.47 -18.80 -14.58
C ALA A 108 15.45 -17.89 -13.33
N PRO A 109 15.22 -16.57 -13.49
CA PRO A 109 15.10 -15.64 -12.37
C PRO A 109 13.84 -15.93 -11.55
N GLY A 110 13.94 -15.72 -10.23
CA GLY A 110 12.82 -15.83 -9.31
C GLY A 110 11.73 -14.79 -9.58
N LYS A 111 10.47 -15.17 -9.32
CA LYS A 111 9.31 -14.29 -9.44
C LYS A 111 9.23 -13.31 -8.28
N ILE A 112 8.78 -12.09 -8.55
CA ILE A 112 8.57 -11.02 -7.57
C ILE A 112 7.12 -10.56 -7.59
N VAL A 113 6.48 -10.56 -6.42
CA VAL A 113 5.18 -9.94 -6.20
C VAL A 113 5.34 -8.82 -5.18
N ILE A 114 4.69 -7.67 -5.41
CA ILE A 114 4.62 -6.58 -4.43
C ILE A 114 3.24 -6.55 -3.78
N MET A 115 3.18 -6.34 -2.47
CA MET A 115 1.94 -6.28 -1.71
C MET A 115 1.91 -5.03 -0.84
N GLY A 116 0.97 -4.14 -1.12
CA GLY A 116 0.71 -2.93 -0.35
C GLY A 116 -0.35 -3.18 0.70
N HIS A 117 -0.12 -2.71 1.92
CA HIS A 117 -1.10 -2.66 3.00
C HIS A 117 -1.48 -1.20 3.27
N SER A 118 -2.78 -0.93 3.45
CA SER A 118 -3.25 0.42 3.80
C SER A 118 -2.76 1.42 2.74
N THR A 119 -2.15 2.54 3.15
CA THR A 119 -1.54 3.52 2.22
C THR A 119 -0.36 2.95 1.43
N GLY A 120 0.26 1.85 1.85
CA GLY A 120 1.21 1.10 1.01
C GLY A 120 0.56 0.54 -0.26
N SER A 121 -0.78 0.42 -0.29
CA SER A 121 -1.53 0.16 -1.53
C SER A 121 -1.47 1.33 -2.50
N GLN A 122 -1.35 2.58 -2.00
CA GLN A 122 -1.13 3.76 -2.85
C GLN A 122 0.23 3.63 -3.54
N ASP A 123 1.27 3.23 -2.80
CA ASP A 123 2.60 2.98 -3.36
C ASP A 123 2.57 1.91 -4.45
N VAL A 124 1.89 0.78 -4.22
CA VAL A 124 1.79 -0.30 -5.22
C VAL A 124 1.00 0.16 -6.45
N LEU A 125 -0.13 0.83 -6.28
CA LEU A 125 -0.91 1.30 -7.42
C LEU A 125 -0.10 2.36 -8.19
N HIS A 126 0.49 3.34 -7.50
CA HIS A 126 1.37 4.35 -8.07
C HIS A 126 2.59 3.74 -8.76
N TYR A 127 3.14 2.66 -8.21
CA TYR A 127 4.21 1.89 -8.84
C TYR A 127 3.81 1.41 -10.23
N LEU A 128 2.57 0.94 -10.37
CA LEU A 128 2.06 0.30 -11.58
C LEU A 128 1.49 1.28 -12.60
N TYR A 129 0.87 2.38 -12.18
CA TYR A 129 0.16 3.28 -13.10
C TYR A 129 0.99 4.49 -13.58
N THR A 130 2.06 4.88 -12.87
CA THR A 130 2.91 6.01 -13.31
C THR A 130 4.02 5.60 -14.26
N GLN A 131 4.58 6.57 -14.98
CA GLN A 131 5.71 6.36 -15.88
C GLN A 131 7.03 6.35 -15.10
N GLY A 132 8.00 5.56 -15.55
CA GLY A 132 9.35 5.55 -14.97
C GLY A 132 10.09 4.27 -15.33
N ASP A 133 11.42 4.35 -15.31
CA ASP A 133 12.27 3.18 -15.47
C ASP A 133 12.33 2.43 -14.14
N ARG A 134 11.53 1.37 -14.03
CA ARG A 134 11.45 0.55 -12.82
C ARG A 134 11.21 -0.93 -13.15
N PRO A 135 11.67 -1.86 -12.30
CA PRO A 135 11.59 -3.27 -12.63
C PRO A 135 10.16 -3.81 -12.73
N VAL A 136 9.82 -4.47 -13.83
CA VAL A 136 8.51 -5.14 -14.02
C VAL A 136 8.30 -6.21 -12.93
N VAL A 137 7.13 -6.27 -12.30
CA VAL A 137 6.77 -7.30 -11.30
C VAL A 137 5.90 -8.41 -11.90
N ASP A 138 5.99 -9.60 -11.31
CA ASP A 138 5.23 -10.77 -11.77
C ASP A 138 3.78 -10.77 -11.27
N GLY A 139 3.50 -10.05 -10.17
CA GLY A 139 2.15 -9.84 -9.65
C GLY A 139 2.10 -8.67 -8.65
N ALA A 140 0.89 -8.20 -8.35
CA ALA A 140 0.67 -7.16 -7.34
C ALA A 140 -0.58 -7.41 -6.48
N ILE A 141 -0.52 -7.00 -5.22
CA ILE A 141 -1.61 -7.17 -4.23
C ILE A 141 -1.86 -5.83 -3.52
N LEU A 142 -3.12 -5.42 -3.40
CA LEU A 142 -3.56 -4.28 -2.59
C LEU A 142 -4.40 -4.83 -1.44
N GLN A 143 -4.01 -4.60 -0.19
CA GLN A 143 -4.78 -5.01 0.99
C GLN A 143 -5.20 -3.79 1.82
N ALA A 144 -6.50 -3.73 2.13
CA ALA A 144 -7.16 -2.58 2.73
C ALA A 144 -6.83 -1.23 2.04
N PRO A 145 -7.00 -1.13 0.70
CA PRO A 145 -6.87 0.16 0.02
C PRO A 145 -8.03 1.07 0.42
N VAL A 146 -7.78 2.02 1.34
CA VAL A 146 -8.76 2.99 1.84
C VAL A 146 -8.36 4.41 1.42
N SER A 147 -9.35 5.31 1.33
CA SER A 147 -9.10 6.73 1.05
C SER A 147 -8.84 7.50 2.34
N ASP A 148 -7.64 8.07 2.47
CA ASP A 148 -7.32 9.00 3.56
C ASP A 148 -8.22 10.24 3.52
N ARG A 149 -8.54 10.75 2.32
CA ARG A 149 -9.50 11.85 2.16
C ARG A 149 -10.84 11.50 2.77
N GLU A 150 -11.42 10.35 2.42
CA GLU A 150 -12.73 9.97 2.94
C GLU A 150 -12.70 9.65 4.44
N ALA A 151 -11.61 9.07 4.94
CA ALA A 151 -11.38 8.87 6.37
C ALA A 151 -11.38 10.21 7.12
N MET A 152 -10.62 11.20 6.65
CA MET A 152 -10.60 12.54 7.24
C MET A 152 -11.96 13.24 7.12
N LEU A 153 -12.66 13.10 5.99
CA LEU A 153 -14.02 13.62 5.83
C LEU A 153 -15.02 12.96 6.80
N ALA A 154 -14.82 11.68 7.15
CA ALA A 154 -15.69 11.00 8.11
C ALA A 154 -15.55 11.62 9.50
N GLU A 155 -14.35 12.02 9.90
CA GLU A 155 -14.11 12.79 11.13
C GLU A 155 -14.88 14.11 11.14
N THR A 156 -14.84 14.87 10.03
CA THR A 156 -15.58 16.15 9.91
C THR A 156 -17.11 15.98 9.96
N ARG A 157 -17.61 14.78 9.72
CA ARG A 157 -19.05 14.44 9.68
C ARG A 157 -19.55 13.79 10.97
N LYS A 158 -18.69 13.60 11.98
CA LYS A 158 -19.11 13.11 13.29
C LYS A 158 -20.13 14.07 13.93
N PRO A 159 -21.07 13.56 14.75
CA PRO A 159 -22.07 14.40 15.39
C PRO A 159 -21.46 15.30 16.49
N GLY A 160 -22.11 16.44 16.73
CA GLY A 160 -21.79 17.35 17.84
C GLY A 160 -20.47 18.10 17.67
N ASP A 161 -19.91 18.54 18.79
CA ASP A 161 -18.72 19.40 18.82
C ASP A 161 -17.49 18.72 18.21
N VAL A 162 -17.39 17.38 18.32
CA VAL A 162 -16.26 16.62 17.76
C VAL A 162 -16.14 16.82 16.24
N GLY A 163 -17.24 16.65 15.50
CA GLY A 163 -17.22 16.86 14.05
C GLY A 163 -17.07 18.33 13.66
N ALA A 164 -17.67 19.25 14.43
CA ALA A 164 -17.52 20.68 14.21
C ALA A 164 -16.06 21.14 14.39
N GLU A 165 -15.37 20.64 15.41
CA GLU A 165 -13.94 20.90 15.64
C GLU A 165 -13.07 20.28 14.56
N ALA A 166 -13.34 19.03 14.15
CA ALA A 166 -12.63 18.37 13.05
C ALA A 166 -12.79 19.15 11.75
N LYS A 167 -14.01 19.62 11.43
CA LYS A 167 -14.29 20.45 10.26
C LYS A 167 -13.53 21.78 10.29
N GLY A 168 -13.55 22.50 11.41
CA GLY A 168 -12.80 23.74 11.55
C GLY A 168 -11.28 23.51 11.42
N SER A 169 -10.78 22.41 11.97
CA SER A 169 -9.37 22.03 11.87
C SER A 169 -8.98 21.70 10.43
N TRP A 170 -9.83 20.96 9.71
CA TRP A 170 -9.65 20.65 8.30
C TRP A 170 -9.57 21.92 7.44
N GLU A 171 -10.53 22.84 7.59
CA GLU A 171 -10.56 24.10 6.84
C GLU A 171 -9.31 24.94 7.12
N GLN A 172 -8.87 25.00 8.39
CA GLN A 172 -7.65 25.68 8.78
C GLN A 172 -6.40 25.03 8.19
N LEU A 173 -6.29 23.70 8.23
CA LEU A 173 -5.17 22.96 7.65
C LEU A 173 -5.07 23.16 6.14
N VAL A 174 -6.19 23.06 5.40
CA VAL A 174 -6.24 23.31 3.96
C VAL A 174 -5.80 24.75 3.65
N SER A 175 -6.27 25.72 4.42
CA SER A 175 -5.90 27.13 4.27
C SER A 175 -4.40 27.36 4.51
N LEU A 176 -3.85 26.81 5.59
CA LEU A 176 -2.42 26.89 5.92
C LEU A 176 -1.57 26.22 4.84
N ALA A 177 -1.97 25.03 4.40
CA ALA A 177 -1.20 24.25 3.44
C ALA A 177 -1.16 24.92 2.06
N ARG A 178 -2.27 25.53 1.62
CA ARG A 178 -2.32 26.31 0.36
C ARG A 178 -1.47 27.58 0.38
N GLN A 179 -1.23 28.13 1.57
CA GLN A 179 -0.42 29.33 1.78
C GLN A 179 1.04 29.02 2.08
N ALA A 180 1.42 27.73 2.11
CA ALA A 180 2.77 27.33 2.45
C ALA A 180 3.80 27.94 1.47
N PRO A 181 4.89 28.53 1.97
CA PRO A 181 5.96 29.06 1.12
C PRO A 181 6.69 27.95 0.36
N VAL A 182 7.48 28.37 -0.64
CA VAL A 182 8.43 27.50 -1.35
C VAL A 182 9.39 26.88 -0.31
N GLY A 183 9.32 25.56 -0.11
CA GLY A 183 10.14 24.85 0.87
C GLY A 183 9.41 23.86 1.79
N ASP A 184 8.06 23.81 1.72
CA ASP A 184 7.18 22.96 2.54
C ASP A 184 7.20 23.34 4.04
N ILE A 185 6.06 23.27 4.72
CA ILE A 185 5.96 23.56 6.17
C ILE A 185 5.33 22.38 6.88
N ILE A 186 5.72 22.15 8.13
CA ILE A 186 5.02 21.17 8.98
C ILE A 186 3.76 21.82 9.53
N LEU A 187 2.62 21.15 9.33
CA LEU A 187 1.33 21.61 9.81
C LEU A 187 1.17 21.38 11.32
N PRO A 188 0.32 22.16 12.02
CA PRO A 188 0.12 22.00 13.45
C PRO A 188 -0.48 20.64 13.83
N LEU A 189 0.26 19.86 14.64
CA LEU A 189 -0.12 18.52 15.09
C LEU A 189 -1.47 18.47 15.84
N ASN A 190 -1.80 19.53 16.57
CA ASN A 190 -3.05 19.64 17.30
C ASN A 190 -4.27 19.80 16.39
N LEU A 191 -4.07 20.19 15.12
CA LEU A 191 -5.12 20.27 14.12
C LEU A 191 -5.18 18.97 13.31
N SER A 192 -4.03 18.41 12.91
CA SER A 192 -4.00 17.15 12.12
C SER A 192 -4.60 15.97 12.91
N SER A 193 -4.36 15.90 14.22
CA SER A 193 -4.97 14.86 15.06
C SER A 193 -6.50 14.94 15.13
N LYS A 194 -7.08 16.16 15.00
CA LYS A 194 -8.54 16.36 14.99
C LYS A 194 -9.21 15.87 13.72
N VAL A 195 -8.45 15.68 12.64
CA VAL A 195 -8.94 15.10 11.39
C VAL A 195 -8.58 13.62 11.25
N GLY A 196 -8.13 12.97 12.33
CA GLY A 196 -7.87 11.54 12.36
C GLY A 196 -6.48 11.12 11.88
N LEU A 197 -5.58 12.07 11.61
CA LEU A 197 -4.19 11.72 11.30
C LEU A 197 -3.41 11.31 12.56
N PRO A 198 -2.43 10.40 12.42
CA PRO A 198 -1.53 10.05 13.52
C PRO A 198 -0.76 11.27 14.05
N PRO A 199 -0.23 11.22 15.28
CA PRO A 199 0.52 12.32 15.89
C PRO A 199 1.96 12.46 15.33
N ASP A 200 2.14 12.25 14.02
CA ASP A 200 3.42 12.44 13.32
C ASP A 200 3.45 13.79 12.56
N PRO A 201 4.63 14.38 12.34
CA PRO A 201 4.78 15.61 11.55
C PRO A 201 4.32 15.42 10.10
N VAL A 202 3.33 16.19 9.66
CA VAL A 202 2.83 16.17 8.27
C VAL A 202 3.14 17.50 7.59
N SER A 203 3.76 17.42 6.41
CA SER A 203 4.04 18.59 5.59
C SER A 203 2.78 19.11 4.91
N ALA A 204 2.76 20.40 4.57
CA ALA A 204 1.67 21.02 3.83
C ALA A 204 1.41 20.31 2.49
N ARG A 205 2.47 19.96 1.76
CA ARG A 205 2.35 19.21 0.51
C ARG A 205 1.73 17.83 0.73
N ARG A 206 2.24 17.04 1.70
CA ARG A 206 1.72 15.69 1.97
C ARG A 206 0.28 15.75 2.43
N PHE A 207 -0.06 16.70 3.31
CA PHE A 207 -1.44 16.92 3.73
C PHE A 207 -2.36 17.22 2.55
N LEU A 208 -2.01 18.15 1.66
CA LEU A 208 -2.85 18.45 0.48
C LEU A 208 -3.04 17.24 -0.44
N SER A 209 -2.04 16.37 -0.53
CA SER A 209 -2.12 15.15 -1.32
C SER A 209 -3.07 14.12 -0.70
N LEU A 210 -2.94 13.83 0.60
CA LEU A 210 -3.84 12.94 1.34
C LEU A 210 -5.26 13.50 1.44
N ALA A 211 -5.37 14.79 1.70
CA ALA A 211 -6.63 15.48 1.93
C ALA A 211 -7.44 15.67 0.65
N SER A 212 -6.72 15.86 -0.46
CA SER A 212 -7.26 16.09 -1.80
C SER A 212 -8.52 16.98 -1.80
N PRO A 213 -8.44 18.22 -1.30
CA PRO A 213 -9.62 19.05 -1.07
C PRO A 213 -10.38 19.44 -2.35
N ASP A 214 -9.73 19.31 -3.52
CA ASP A 214 -10.33 19.59 -4.83
C ASP A 214 -10.97 18.34 -5.48
N SER A 215 -10.94 17.18 -4.81
CA SER A 215 -11.64 15.96 -5.24
C SER A 215 -13.16 16.06 -5.10
N PRO A 216 -13.93 15.44 -6.02
CA PRO A 216 -13.46 14.54 -7.09
C PRO A 216 -13.07 15.27 -8.40
N GLY A 217 -13.18 16.60 -8.45
CA GLY A 217 -12.92 17.39 -9.67
C GLY A 217 -11.45 17.43 -10.08
N LYS A 218 -10.53 17.51 -9.11
CA LYS A 218 -9.09 17.43 -9.33
C LYS A 218 -8.41 16.63 -8.21
N PRO A 219 -8.46 15.29 -8.28
CA PRO A 219 -7.83 14.44 -7.29
C PRO A 219 -6.32 14.63 -7.24
N ALA A 220 -5.78 14.72 -6.03
CA ALA A 220 -4.36 14.74 -5.78
C ALA A 220 -3.75 13.34 -5.91
N GLU A 221 -2.44 13.24 -5.69
CA GLU A 221 -1.66 12.03 -5.97
C GLU A 221 -2.06 10.84 -5.10
N ASP A 222 -2.28 11.04 -3.79
CA ASP A 222 -2.67 9.97 -2.86
C ASP A 222 -4.14 9.56 -2.95
N ASP A 223 -5.00 10.41 -3.56
CA ASP A 223 -6.43 10.14 -3.68
C ASP A 223 -6.73 9.18 -4.84
N LEU A 224 -6.39 7.92 -4.61
CA LEU A 224 -6.53 6.82 -5.57
C LEU A 224 -7.75 5.93 -5.28
N PHE A 225 -8.30 6.01 -4.06
CA PHE A 225 -9.28 5.06 -3.55
C PHE A 225 -10.60 5.70 -3.10
N SER A 226 -10.79 7.02 -3.25
CA SER A 226 -12.07 7.63 -2.87
C SER A 226 -13.24 7.06 -3.67
N SER A 227 -14.35 6.80 -2.98
CA SER A 227 -15.54 6.18 -3.57
C SER A 227 -16.23 7.06 -4.63
N ASP A 228 -16.00 8.36 -4.59
CA ASP A 228 -16.58 9.36 -5.51
C ASP A 228 -15.68 9.75 -6.69
N LEU A 229 -14.50 9.12 -6.85
CA LEU A 229 -13.67 9.33 -8.04
C LEU A 229 -14.45 8.97 -9.31
N THR A 230 -14.21 9.71 -10.39
CA THR A 230 -14.88 9.45 -11.68
C THR A 230 -14.36 8.18 -12.35
N ASP A 231 -15.16 7.52 -13.19
CA ASP A 231 -14.68 6.35 -13.95
C ASP A 231 -13.51 6.70 -14.87
N GLN A 232 -13.44 7.94 -15.35
CA GLN A 232 -12.28 8.44 -16.08
C GLN A 232 -11.02 8.38 -15.21
N ARG A 233 -11.10 8.90 -13.98
CA ARG A 233 -9.96 8.87 -13.06
C ARG A 233 -9.54 7.42 -12.75
N LEU A 234 -10.50 6.52 -12.55
CA LEU A 234 -10.20 5.10 -12.34
C LEU A 234 -9.53 4.45 -13.56
N ARG A 235 -9.91 4.82 -14.78
CA ARG A 235 -9.21 4.35 -16.00
C ARG A 235 -7.79 4.90 -16.10
N GLU A 236 -7.55 6.14 -15.66
CA GLU A 236 -6.22 6.75 -15.64
C GLU A 236 -5.27 6.09 -14.62
N THR A 237 -5.81 5.43 -13.59
CA THR A 237 -5.05 4.72 -12.56
C THR A 237 -5.14 3.19 -12.74
N PHE A 238 -6.23 2.56 -12.30
CA PHE A 238 -6.48 1.13 -12.39
C PHE A 238 -6.44 0.59 -13.83
N GLY A 239 -6.97 1.34 -14.79
CA GLY A 239 -6.90 0.96 -16.21
C GLY A 239 -5.50 1.07 -16.80
N ALA A 240 -4.68 2.01 -16.30
CA ALA A 240 -3.31 2.17 -16.75
C ALA A 240 -2.38 1.05 -16.26
N VAL A 241 -2.70 0.34 -15.16
CA VAL A 241 -1.90 -0.81 -14.67
C VAL A 241 -1.57 -1.80 -15.80
N ALA A 242 -2.54 -2.09 -16.65
CA ALA A 242 -2.39 -2.98 -17.79
C ALA A 242 -1.53 -2.40 -18.93
N THR A 243 -1.62 -1.09 -19.18
CA THR A 243 -1.00 -0.46 -20.36
C THR A 243 0.44 -0.01 -20.10
N ARG A 244 0.82 0.12 -18.83
CA ARG A 244 2.16 0.56 -18.41
C ARG A 244 3.24 -0.52 -18.54
N GLY A 245 2.84 -1.79 -18.62
CA GLY A 245 3.76 -2.91 -18.81
C GLY A 245 4.59 -3.29 -17.58
N LEU A 246 4.21 -2.80 -16.39
CA LEU A 246 4.92 -3.05 -15.13
C LEU A 246 4.38 -4.26 -14.36
N LEU A 247 3.26 -4.85 -14.82
CA LEU A 247 2.64 -6.04 -14.23
C LEU A 247 2.53 -7.15 -15.28
N ARG A 248 3.12 -8.32 -15.03
CA ARG A 248 3.07 -9.46 -15.97
C ARG A 248 1.79 -10.29 -15.88
N SER A 249 1.28 -10.46 -14.66
CA SER A 249 0.12 -11.31 -14.39
C SER A 249 -1.07 -10.46 -13.97
N LYS A 250 -1.49 -10.56 -12.71
CA LYS A 250 -2.77 -10.00 -12.24
C LYS A 250 -2.59 -9.06 -11.06
N LEU A 251 -3.64 -8.29 -10.80
CA LEU A 251 -3.80 -7.44 -9.63
C LEU A 251 -4.83 -8.09 -8.70
N LEU A 252 -4.42 -8.45 -7.49
CA LEU A 252 -5.31 -8.93 -6.43
C LEU A 252 -5.66 -7.78 -5.50
N VAL A 253 -6.95 -7.55 -5.25
CA VAL A 253 -7.41 -6.52 -4.31
C VAL A 253 -8.24 -7.15 -3.18
N LEU A 254 -7.81 -6.94 -1.95
CA LEU A 254 -8.41 -7.51 -0.73
C LEU A 254 -8.86 -6.39 0.21
N TYR A 255 -10.15 -6.06 0.20
CA TYR A 255 -10.69 -5.02 1.07
C TYR A 255 -11.09 -5.63 2.42
N SER A 256 -10.82 -4.95 3.54
CA SER A 256 -11.26 -5.41 4.86
C SER A 256 -12.75 -5.11 5.12
N GLY A 257 -13.52 -6.12 5.52
CA GLY A 257 -14.98 -6.00 5.71
C GLY A 257 -15.40 -5.06 6.84
N ASN A 258 -14.73 -5.13 7.98
CA ASN A 258 -14.94 -4.25 9.15
C ASN A 258 -13.84 -3.20 9.28
N ASP A 259 -13.29 -2.74 8.16
CA ASP A 259 -12.25 -1.71 8.14
C ASP A 259 -12.69 -0.43 8.83
N GLU A 260 -12.02 -0.09 9.94
CA GLU A 260 -12.31 1.06 10.80
C GLU A 260 -11.90 2.42 10.19
N PHE A 261 -11.10 2.42 9.11
CA PHE A 261 -10.70 3.63 8.39
C PHE A 261 -11.52 3.87 7.11
N ALA A 262 -12.29 2.89 6.67
CA ALA A 262 -13.22 3.09 5.57
C ALA A 262 -14.36 4.02 6.00
N ALA A 263 -14.66 5.03 5.21
CA ALA A 263 -15.74 5.95 5.55
C ALA A 263 -17.11 5.24 5.56
N PRO A 264 -18.03 5.60 6.48
CA PRO A 264 -19.28 4.85 6.69
C PRO A 264 -20.24 4.80 5.49
N TRP A 265 -20.07 5.67 4.50
CA TRP A 265 -20.91 5.73 3.29
C TRP A 265 -20.37 4.88 2.13
N VAL A 266 -19.18 4.30 2.27
CA VAL A 266 -18.55 3.53 1.20
C VAL A 266 -19.18 2.15 1.09
N ASP A 267 -19.82 1.89 -0.04
CA ASP A 267 -20.18 0.54 -0.48
C ASP A 267 -18.93 -0.11 -1.09
N LYS A 268 -18.31 -1.01 -0.32
CA LYS A 268 -17.01 -1.62 -0.65
C LYS A 268 -17.12 -2.52 -1.88
N GLU A 269 -18.19 -3.31 -1.98
CA GLU A 269 -18.46 -4.18 -3.12
C GLU A 269 -18.67 -3.38 -4.40
N ALA A 270 -19.49 -2.32 -4.35
CA ALA A 270 -19.72 -1.45 -5.50
C ALA A 270 -18.44 -0.71 -5.93
N LEU A 271 -17.65 -0.23 -4.97
CA LEU A 271 -16.37 0.43 -5.24
C LEU A 271 -15.38 -0.53 -5.91
N MET A 272 -15.24 -1.75 -5.38
CA MET A 272 -14.37 -2.77 -5.98
C MET A 272 -14.84 -3.19 -7.37
N ALA A 273 -16.16 -3.23 -7.63
CA ALA A 273 -16.69 -3.51 -8.96
C ALA A 273 -16.26 -2.44 -9.98
N ARG A 274 -16.25 -1.16 -9.58
CA ARG A 274 -15.76 -0.06 -10.44
C ARG A 274 -14.25 -0.15 -10.70
N TRP A 275 -13.46 -0.51 -9.69
CA TRP A 275 -12.02 -0.75 -9.88
C TRP A 275 -11.76 -1.90 -10.84
N ARG A 276 -12.48 -3.02 -10.67
CA ARG A 276 -12.42 -4.17 -11.58
C ARG A 276 -12.75 -3.74 -13.01
N GLU A 277 -13.85 -3.02 -13.22
CA GLU A 277 -14.25 -2.57 -14.55
C GLU A 277 -13.16 -1.70 -15.20
N ALA A 278 -12.60 -0.74 -14.45
CA ALA A 278 -11.52 0.11 -14.94
C ALA A 278 -10.25 -0.70 -15.30
N THR A 279 -9.84 -1.65 -14.46
CA THR A 279 -8.69 -2.53 -14.73
C THR A 279 -8.90 -3.40 -15.95
N GLU A 280 -10.06 -4.06 -16.06
CA GLU A 280 -10.40 -4.97 -17.17
C GLU A 280 -10.57 -4.22 -18.50
N ALA A 281 -11.02 -2.95 -18.46
CA ALA A 281 -11.06 -2.09 -19.64
C ALA A 281 -9.66 -1.75 -20.20
N GLY A 282 -8.63 -1.76 -19.35
CA GLY A 282 -7.24 -1.57 -19.76
C GLY A 282 -6.66 -2.82 -20.46
N ASN A 283 -6.86 -3.99 -19.85
CA ASN A 283 -6.58 -5.30 -20.45
C ASN A 283 -7.39 -6.39 -19.73
N ALA A 284 -8.09 -7.20 -20.51
CA ALA A 284 -8.93 -8.26 -19.96
C ALA A 284 -8.08 -9.34 -19.27
N GLY A 285 -8.50 -9.74 -18.08
CA GLY A 285 -7.83 -10.73 -17.23
C GLY A 285 -6.75 -10.16 -16.32
N THR A 286 -6.52 -8.85 -16.30
CA THR A 286 -5.60 -8.20 -15.35
C THR A 286 -6.15 -8.21 -13.92
N TRP A 287 -7.47 -8.24 -13.72
CA TRP A 287 -8.04 -8.35 -12.38
C TRP A 287 -8.09 -9.81 -11.90
N ASP A 288 -7.55 -10.08 -10.72
CA ASP A 288 -7.62 -11.42 -10.14
C ASP A 288 -9.03 -11.72 -9.58
N GLN A 289 -9.59 -12.87 -9.94
CA GLN A 289 -10.95 -13.27 -9.54
C GLN A 289 -11.06 -13.61 -8.04
N ASN A 290 -9.95 -13.79 -7.33
CA ASN A 290 -9.94 -13.97 -5.87
C ASN A 290 -10.03 -12.63 -5.11
N SER A 291 -10.00 -11.50 -5.82
CA SER A 291 -10.21 -10.18 -5.22
C SER A 291 -11.60 -10.09 -4.59
N GLY A 292 -11.71 -9.40 -3.48
CA GLY A 292 -12.98 -9.19 -2.81
C GLY A 292 -12.83 -8.62 -1.41
N VAL A 293 -13.97 -8.55 -0.71
CA VAL A 293 -14.02 -8.16 0.70
C VAL A 293 -13.70 -9.38 1.58
N ILE A 294 -12.80 -9.22 2.54
CA ILE A 294 -12.49 -10.20 3.60
C ILE A 294 -13.52 -10.00 4.72
N PRO A 295 -14.47 -10.94 4.93
CA PRO A 295 -15.55 -10.75 5.90
C PRO A 295 -15.02 -10.57 7.33
N GLY A 296 -15.51 -9.53 8.00
CA GLY A 296 -15.20 -9.26 9.41
C GLY A 296 -13.78 -8.75 9.70
N ALA A 297 -12.89 -8.69 8.71
CA ALA A 297 -11.52 -8.22 8.91
C ALA A 297 -11.47 -6.74 9.27
N SER A 298 -10.66 -6.41 10.29
CA SER A 298 -10.23 -5.02 10.56
C SER A 298 -9.24 -4.55 9.50
N HIS A 299 -8.89 -3.28 9.52
CA HIS A 299 -7.96 -2.67 8.57
C HIS A 299 -6.65 -3.46 8.42
N ASN A 300 -6.01 -3.76 9.56
CA ASN A 300 -4.79 -4.55 9.65
C ASN A 300 -5.01 -6.04 9.95
N VAL A 301 -6.23 -6.54 9.76
CA VAL A 301 -6.59 -7.98 9.85
C VAL A 301 -6.06 -8.63 11.14
N LYS A 302 -6.14 -7.93 12.29
CA LYS A 302 -5.49 -8.38 13.53
C LYS A 302 -6.22 -9.54 14.21
N ASP A 303 -7.56 -9.52 14.21
CA ASP A 303 -8.38 -10.48 14.98
C ASP A 303 -9.09 -11.49 14.08
N GLN A 304 -9.73 -11.01 13.01
CA GLN A 304 -10.52 -11.82 12.07
C GLN A 304 -10.01 -11.65 10.64
N GLY A 305 -10.08 -12.73 9.85
CA GLY A 305 -9.78 -12.69 8.41
C GLY A 305 -8.36 -13.11 8.02
N GLN A 306 -7.45 -13.36 8.96
CA GLN A 306 -6.07 -13.75 8.64
C GLN A 306 -5.98 -15.04 7.82
N ALA A 307 -6.82 -16.04 8.15
CA ALA A 307 -6.87 -17.30 7.42
C ALA A 307 -7.37 -17.11 5.98
N ASP A 308 -8.43 -16.31 5.77
CA ASP A 308 -8.95 -16.00 4.44
C ASP A 308 -7.94 -15.19 3.61
N LEU A 309 -7.29 -14.19 4.22
CA LEU A 309 -6.19 -13.43 3.60
C LEU A 309 -5.07 -14.36 3.17
N ALA A 310 -4.56 -15.20 4.07
CA ALA A 310 -3.45 -16.11 3.78
C ALA A 310 -3.83 -17.12 2.69
N GLU A 311 -5.05 -17.64 2.71
CA GLU A 311 -5.56 -18.56 1.70
C GLU A 311 -5.63 -17.91 0.30
N ARG A 312 -6.20 -16.70 0.21
CA ARG A 312 -6.30 -15.96 -1.06
C ARG A 312 -4.94 -15.58 -1.61
N VAL A 313 -4.04 -15.07 -0.77
CA VAL A 313 -2.66 -14.75 -1.17
C VAL A 313 -1.92 -16.00 -1.61
N THR A 314 -2.02 -17.11 -0.87
CA THR A 314 -1.39 -18.38 -1.25
C THR A 314 -1.92 -18.91 -2.59
N ARG A 315 -3.24 -18.86 -2.80
CA ARG A 315 -3.86 -19.28 -4.07
C ARG A 315 -3.40 -18.40 -5.22
N TYR A 316 -3.37 -17.09 -5.01
CA TYR A 316 -2.89 -16.12 -5.99
C TYR A 316 -1.43 -16.41 -6.38
N LEU A 317 -0.53 -16.55 -5.40
CA LEU A 317 0.89 -16.82 -5.63
C LEU A 317 1.17 -18.15 -6.34
N LYS A 318 0.29 -19.16 -6.20
CA LYS A 318 0.37 -20.41 -6.99
C LYS A 318 0.05 -20.21 -8.47
N GLY A 319 -0.73 -19.18 -8.80
CA GLY A 319 -1.12 -18.83 -10.17
C GLY A 319 -0.17 -17.85 -10.87
N ILE A 320 0.82 -17.32 -10.15
CA ILE A 320 1.89 -16.46 -10.68
C ILE A 320 3.02 -17.32 -11.18
#